data_AF-A0AAU1WDN5-F1
#
_entry.id   AF-A0AAU1WDN5-F1
#
_cell.length_a   1.000
_cell.length_b   1.000
_cell.length_c   1.000
_cell.angle_alpha   90.00
_cell.angle_beta   90.00
_cell.angle_gamma   90.00
#
_symmetry.space_group_name_H-M   'P 1'
#
loop_
_entity.id
_entity.type
_entity.pdbx_description
1 polymer ?
#
loop_
_entity_poly.entity_id
_entity_poly.type
_entity_poly.pdbx_seq_one_letter_code
_entity_poly.pdbx_strand_id
1 'polypeptide(L)'
;MSKYPPDLLAQAAASSTSLVDLMRRIGAPMGSGPRAYLRKRLDHYGIDTEHFRDEPLPERPKRSYAKEVLAEAAARSTSIREMFVAMGIPPEDGPYSLVRRKLERFGIDTSHFAPPRTSHPQLFPLEEFTLAVAASTGLSDLMRRLGLPPLGGAGRAKAKRSIDEYGLSTEHFVGQSHRLDSRQPNRKRADAILVRLCADAPRTRTHLLRRALDELGVPRVCAECALGERWQGRRLVLEIDHVNGERHDNRRENLRYLCPSCHSQTATFAHRSRPDRQGQ
;
A
#
# COMPACT_ATOMS: atom_id res chain seq x y z
N MET A 1 -9.53 12.35 -11.37
CA MET A 1 -10.10 13.58 -10.75
C MET A 1 -11.22 13.15 -9.81
N SER A 2 -11.27 13.68 -8.57
CA SER A 2 -12.34 13.34 -7.62
C SER A 2 -13.68 13.87 -8.14
N LYS A 3 -14.76 13.08 -8.03
CA LYS A 3 -16.12 13.49 -8.42
C LYS A 3 -16.59 14.76 -7.70
N TYR A 4 -16.11 14.98 -6.48
CA TYR A 4 -16.32 16.19 -5.70
C TYR A 4 -14.96 16.74 -5.25
N PRO A 5 -14.43 17.79 -5.91
CA PRO A 5 -13.20 18.45 -5.50
C PRO A 5 -13.42 19.27 -4.22
N PRO A 6 -12.35 19.55 -3.45
CA PRO A 6 -12.45 20.26 -2.16
C PRO A 6 -13.08 21.65 -2.31
N ASP A 7 -12.67 22.43 -3.32
CA ASP A 7 -13.15 23.81 -3.52
C ASP A 7 -14.67 23.87 -3.74
N LEU A 8 -15.21 22.93 -4.52
CA LEU A 8 -16.65 22.82 -4.76
C LEU A 8 -17.41 22.51 -3.46
N LEU A 9 -16.88 21.58 -2.65
CA LEU A 9 -17.52 21.21 -1.39
C LEU A 9 -17.44 22.34 -0.36
N ALA A 10 -16.33 23.07 -0.29
CA ALA A 10 -16.17 24.20 0.63
C ALA A 10 -17.15 25.33 0.31
N GLN A 11 -17.24 25.72 -0.97
CA GLN A 11 -18.19 26.75 -1.42
C GLN A 11 -19.64 26.33 -1.17
N ALA A 12 -19.99 25.09 -1.52
CA ALA A 12 -21.32 24.56 -1.29
C ALA A 12 -21.66 24.49 0.20
N ALA A 13 -20.73 24.01 1.04
CA ALA A 13 -20.94 23.88 2.48
C ALA A 13 -21.14 25.23 3.18
N ALA A 14 -20.36 26.25 2.82
CA ALA A 14 -20.52 27.60 3.38
C ALA A 14 -21.92 28.18 3.13
N SER A 15 -22.55 27.79 2.01
CA SER A 15 -23.88 28.28 1.64
C SER A 15 -25.01 27.33 2.07
N SER A 16 -24.71 26.13 2.55
CA SER A 16 -25.71 25.10 2.89
C SER A 16 -26.07 25.15 4.37
N THR A 17 -27.32 24.84 4.69
CA THR A 17 -27.81 24.77 6.08
C THR A 17 -27.91 23.35 6.62
N SER A 18 -27.77 22.35 5.76
CA SER A 18 -27.79 20.92 6.09
C SER A 18 -27.02 20.12 5.05
N LEU A 19 -26.71 18.87 5.36
CA LEU A 19 -26.10 17.95 4.41
C LEU A 19 -27.03 17.62 3.23
N VAL A 20 -28.35 17.66 3.45
CA VAL A 20 -29.38 17.44 2.42
C VAL A 20 -29.46 18.64 1.49
N ASP A 21 -29.37 19.87 2.00
CA ASP A 21 -29.28 21.09 1.20
C ASP A 21 -28.00 21.12 0.37
N LEU A 22 -26.87 20.72 0.97
CA LEU A 22 -25.60 20.57 0.25
C LEU A 22 -25.74 19.58 -0.91
N MET A 23 -26.34 18.42 -0.68
CA MET A 23 -26.60 17.43 -1.72
C MET A 23 -27.45 17.99 -2.86
N ARG A 24 -28.49 18.78 -2.52
CA ARG A 24 -29.37 19.43 -3.48
C ARG A 24 -28.60 20.44 -4.35
N ARG A 25 -27.75 21.26 -3.74
CA ARG A 25 -26.93 22.29 -4.42
C ARG A 25 -25.90 21.72 -5.38
N ILE A 26 -25.23 20.63 -5.00
CA ILE A 26 -24.19 20.00 -5.83
C ILE A 26 -24.75 18.94 -6.81
N GLY A 27 -26.07 18.77 -6.87
CA GLY A 27 -26.73 17.76 -7.70
C GLY A 27 -26.34 16.32 -7.33
N ALA A 28 -26.08 16.05 -6.04
CA ALA A 28 -25.79 14.70 -5.57
C ALA A 28 -27.08 13.88 -5.42
N PRO A 29 -27.06 12.56 -5.67
CA PRO A 29 -28.24 11.72 -5.51
C PRO A 29 -28.74 11.68 -4.06
N MET A 30 -30.06 11.78 -3.85
CA MET A 30 -30.69 11.86 -2.52
C MET A 30 -30.82 10.48 -1.86
N GLY A 31 -29.68 9.94 -1.42
CA GLY A 31 -29.60 8.62 -0.78
C GLY A 31 -28.65 8.57 0.41
N SER A 32 -28.81 7.56 1.25
CA SER A 32 -27.98 7.35 2.44
C SER A 32 -26.51 7.13 2.10
N GLY A 33 -26.21 6.42 1.01
CA GLY A 33 -24.85 6.19 0.51
C GLY A 33 -24.14 7.48 0.10
N PRO A 34 -24.67 8.24 -0.89
CA PRO A 34 -24.13 9.55 -1.26
C PRO A 34 -23.98 10.51 -0.08
N ARG A 35 -24.97 10.58 0.81
CA ARG A 35 -24.92 11.38 2.05
C ARG A 35 -23.73 10.99 2.93
N ALA A 36 -23.55 9.70 3.20
CA ALA A 36 -22.46 9.19 4.02
C ALA A 36 -21.08 9.42 3.35
N TYR A 37 -21.01 9.29 2.03
CA TYR A 37 -19.79 9.57 1.27
C TYR A 37 -19.39 11.05 1.35
N LEU A 38 -20.34 11.96 1.16
CA LEU A 38 -20.09 13.40 1.26
C LEU A 38 -19.66 13.81 2.67
N ARG A 39 -20.30 13.29 3.71
CA ARG A 39 -19.87 13.51 5.09
C ARG A 39 -18.41 13.12 5.31
N LYS A 40 -18.00 11.93 4.86
CA LYS A 40 -16.60 11.48 4.93
C LYS A 40 -15.65 12.39 4.15
N ARG A 41 -16.10 12.97 3.05
CA ARG A 41 -15.30 13.90 2.24
C ARG A 41 -15.14 15.26 2.90
N LEU A 42 -16.20 15.78 3.52
CA LEU A 42 -16.16 17.04 4.27
C LEU A 42 -15.18 16.93 5.45
N ASP A 43 -15.27 15.85 6.24
CA ASP A 43 -14.30 15.52 7.31
C ASP A 43 -12.88 15.43 6.77
N HIS A 44 -12.69 14.68 5.68
CA HIS A 44 -11.36 14.46 5.11
C HIS A 44 -10.70 15.76 4.64
N TYR A 45 -11.48 16.72 4.16
CA TYR A 45 -10.99 18.02 3.72
C TYR A 45 -10.98 19.07 4.85
N GLY A 46 -11.44 18.73 6.05
CA GLY A 46 -11.52 19.67 7.18
C GLY A 46 -12.47 20.85 6.90
N ILE A 47 -13.54 20.62 6.14
CA ILE A 47 -14.52 21.65 5.83
C ILE A 47 -15.48 21.78 7.02
N ASP A 48 -15.64 23.00 7.52
CA ASP A 48 -16.55 23.27 8.63
C ASP A 48 -18.02 23.01 8.23
N THR A 49 -18.71 22.27 9.09
CA THR A 49 -20.13 21.92 8.95
C THR A 49 -20.88 22.04 10.28
N GLU A 50 -20.33 22.74 11.28
CA GLU A 50 -20.99 22.88 12.60
C GLU A 50 -22.35 23.60 12.50
N HIS A 51 -22.50 24.48 11.52
CA HIS A 51 -23.77 25.16 11.22
C HIS A 51 -24.83 24.25 10.59
N PHE A 52 -24.49 23.02 10.20
CA PHE A 52 -25.44 22.11 9.58
C PHE A 52 -26.44 21.57 10.60
N ARG A 53 -27.72 21.72 10.27
CA ARG A 53 -28.83 21.11 11.02
C ARG A 53 -29.10 19.70 10.50
N ASP A 54 -29.65 18.85 11.37
CA ASP A 54 -30.11 17.53 10.96
C ASP A 54 -31.40 17.67 10.15
N GLU A 55 -31.30 17.45 8.84
CA GLU A 55 -32.43 17.38 7.91
C GLU A 55 -32.58 15.92 7.47
N PRO A 56 -33.76 15.29 7.65
CA PRO A 56 -33.98 13.94 7.19
C PRO A 56 -33.91 13.87 5.66
N LEU A 57 -33.45 12.74 5.14
CA LEU A 57 -33.55 12.47 3.69
C LEU A 57 -35.03 12.40 3.28
N PRO A 58 -35.36 12.81 2.05
CA PRO A 58 -36.74 12.72 1.56
C PRO A 58 -37.24 11.27 1.62
N GLU A 59 -38.49 11.09 2.02
CA GLU A 59 -39.10 9.76 2.07
C GLU A 59 -39.12 9.14 0.67
N ARG A 60 -38.63 7.90 0.58
CA ARG A 60 -38.70 7.13 -0.66
C ARG A 60 -40.05 6.41 -0.70
N PRO A 61 -40.83 6.52 -1.78
CA PRO A 61 -42.08 5.80 -1.90
C PRO A 61 -41.82 4.29 -1.80
N LYS A 62 -42.62 3.58 -1.00
CA LYS A 62 -42.54 2.12 -0.92
C LYS A 62 -42.93 1.54 -2.27
N ARG A 63 -42.05 0.73 -2.87
CA ARG A 63 -42.27 0.12 -4.19
C ARG A 63 -42.41 -1.38 -4.06
N SER A 64 -43.42 -1.94 -4.72
CA SER A 64 -43.53 -3.39 -4.90
C SER A 64 -42.75 -3.79 -6.16
N TYR A 65 -42.00 -4.88 -6.05
CA TYR A 65 -41.36 -5.52 -7.20
C TYR A 65 -42.06 -6.85 -7.39
N ALA A 66 -43.31 -6.78 -7.87
CA ALA A 66 -44.13 -7.94 -8.21
C ALA A 66 -43.51 -8.68 -9.40
N LYS A 67 -43.83 -9.97 -9.54
CA LYS A 67 -43.24 -10.81 -10.59
C LYS A 67 -43.62 -10.30 -11.97
N GLU A 68 -44.87 -9.88 -12.13
CA GLU A 68 -45.49 -9.44 -13.38
C GLU A 68 -44.81 -8.16 -13.88
N VAL A 69 -44.65 -7.17 -13.00
CA VAL A 69 -43.99 -5.89 -13.31
C VAL A 69 -42.53 -6.11 -13.73
N LEU A 70 -41.80 -6.98 -13.04
CA LEU A 70 -40.42 -7.29 -13.38
C LEU A 70 -40.31 -8.04 -14.71
N ALA A 71 -41.24 -8.95 -15.01
CA ALA A 71 -41.27 -9.70 -16.25
C ALA A 71 -41.58 -8.79 -17.45
N GLU A 72 -42.58 -7.92 -17.32
CA GLU A 72 -42.91 -6.92 -18.34
C GLU A 72 -41.75 -5.96 -18.59
N ALA A 73 -41.11 -5.47 -17.52
CA ALA A 73 -39.95 -4.59 -17.63
C ALA A 73 -38.76 -5.30 -18.28
N ALA A 74 -38.51 -6.58 -17.94
CA ALA A 74 -37.45 -7.37 -18.55
C ALA A 74 -37.70 -7.60 -20.05
N ALA A 75 -38.92 -7.92 -20.46
CA ALA A 75 -39.26 -8.15 -21.86
C ALA A 75 -39.06 -6.90 -22.75
N ARG A 76 -39.24 -5.70 -22.19
CA ARG A 76 -39.06 -4.42 -22.91
C ARG A 76 -37.66 -3.81 -22.80
N SER A 77 -36.75 -4.45 -22.09
CA SER A 77 -35.42 -3.89 -21.78
C SER A 77 -34.32 -4.84 -22.20
N THR A 78 -33.15 -4.27 -22.48
CA THR A 78 -31.91 -5.02 -22.74
C THR A 78 -30.91 -4.91 -21.58
N SER A 79 -31.29 -4.25 -20.49
CA SER A 79 -30.48 -4.19 -19.28
C SER A 79 -31.32 -3.87 -18.04
N ILE A 80 -30.81 -4.19 -16.85
CA ILE A 80 -31.44 -3.81 -15.58
C ILE A 80 -31.56 -2.27 -15.45
N ARG A 81 -30.61 -1.53 -16.04
CA ARG A 81 -30.67 -0.07 -16.09
C ARG A 81 -31.89 0.41 -16.88
N GLU A 82 -32.13 -0.16 -18.06
CA GLU A 82 -33.31 0.12 -18.88
C GLU A 82 -34.59 -0.34 -18.20
N MET A 83 -34.58 -1.49 -17.50
CA MET A 83 -35.73 -1.92 -16.70
C MET A 83 -36.11 -0.86 -15.68
N PHE A 84 -35.14 -0.23 -15.01
CA PHE A 84 -35.43 0.86 -14.10
C PHE A 84 -36.09 2.03 -14.81
N VAL A 85 -35.58 2.43 -15.98
CA VAL A 85 -36.21 3.50 -16.79
C VAL A 85 -37.64 3.12 -17.18
N ALA A 86 -37.88 1.89 -17.65
CA ALA A 86 -39.20 1.38 -18.03
C ALA A 86 -40.19 1.33 -16.85
N MET A 87 -39.70 1.07 -15.63
CA MET A 87 -40.50 1.11 -14.40
C MET A 87 -40.66 2.51 -13.80
N GLY A 88 -40.17 3.57 -14.46
CA GLY A 88 -40.20 4.94 -13.93
C GLY A 88 -39.27 5.15 -12.72
N ILE A 89 -38.22 4.34 -12.61
CA ILE A 89 -37.23 4.36 -11.53
C ILE A 89 -35.95 5.02 -12.05
N PRO A 90 -35.48 6.10 -11.41
CA PRO A 90 -34.15 6.65 -11.71
C PRO A 90 -33.07 5.59 -11.49
N PRO A 91 -32.27 5.25 -12.52
CA PRO A 91 -31.33 4.13 -12.41
C PRO A 91 -30.23 4.33 -11.36
N GLU A 92 -29.88 5.56 -10.99
CA GLU A 92 -28.93 5.88 -9.93
C GLU A 92 -29.42 5.50 -8.53
N ASP A 93 -30.74 5.46 -8.33
CA ASP A 93 -31.39 5.14 -7.06
C ASP A 93 -32.04 3.75 -7.04
N GLY A 94 -31.93 3.02 -8.15
CA GLY A 94 -32.48 1.69 -8.33
C GLY A 94 -31.77 0.63 -7.46
N PRO A 95 -32.50 -0.26 -6.76
CA PRO A 95 -31.89 -1.30 -5.95
C PRO A 95 -31.44 -2.49 -6.81
N TYR A 96 -30.38 -2.33 -7.61
CA TYR A 96 -29.88 -3.33 -8.57
C TYR A 96 -29.76 -4.73 -7.95
N SER A 97 -29.18 -4.84 -6.76
CA SER A 97 -28.96 -6.13 -6.09
C SER A 97 -30.27 -6.81 -5.69
N LEU A 98 -31.29 -6.04 -5.30
CA LEU A 98 -32.62 -6.58 -4.97
C LEU A 98 -33.32 -7.07 -6.23
N VAL A 99 -33.28 -6.28 -7.31
CA VAL A 99 -33.90 -6.64 -8.59
C VAL A 99 -33.24 -7.87 -9.19
N ARG A 100 -31.90 -7.97 -9.20
CA ARG A 100 -31.19 -9.19 -9.62
C ARG A 100 -31.67 -10.43 -8.88
N ARG A 101 -31.70 -10.36 -7.54
CA ARG A 101 -32.16 -11.47 -6.70
C ARG A 101 -33.61 -11.85 -7.00
N LYS A 102 -34.47 -10.87 -7.30
CA LYS A 102 -35.88 -11.12 -7.64
C LYS A 102 -36.03 -11.74 -9.03
N LEU A 103 -35.26 -11.27 -10.02
CA LEU A 103 -35.24 -11.85 -11.36
C LEU A 103 -34.84 -13.32 -11.32
N GLU A 104 -33.76 -13.63 -10.59
CA GLU A 104 -33.29 -15.00 -10.35
C GLU A 104 -34.36 -15.83 -9.62
N ARG A 105 -34.89 -15.32 -8.49
CA ARG A 105 -35.90 -16.01 -7.69
C ARG A 105 -37.19 -16.30 -8.45
N PHE A 106 -37.60 -15.40 -9.34
CA PHE A 106 -38.82 -15.55 -10.13
C PHE A 106 -38.61 -16.29 -11.45
N GLY A 107 -37.35 -16.62 -11.80
CA GLY A 107 -37.00 -17.28 -13.05
C GLY A 107 -37.36 -16.43 -14.28
N ILE A 108 -37.23 -15.11 -14.18
CA ILE A 108 -37.51 -14.20 -15.30
C ILE A 108 -36.33 -14.27 -16.27
N ASP A 109 -36.61 -14.54 -17.54
CA ASP A 109 -35.58 -14.59 -18.58
C ASP A 109 -34.96 -13.20 -18.79
N THR A 110 -33.63 -13.15 -18.65
CA THR A 110 -32.81 -11.97 -18.93
C THR A 110 -31.62 -12.34 -19.82
N SER A 111 -31.69 -13.46 -20.53
CA SER A 111 -30.63 -13.93 -21.43
C SER A 111 -30.37 -12.97 -22.60
N HIS A 112 -31.42 -12.24 -23.02
CA HIS A 112 -31.35 -11.20 -24.04
C HIS A 112 -30.76 -9.88 -23.54
N PHE A 113 -30.50 -9.74 -22.23
CA PHE A 113 -29.86 -8.54 -21.73
C PHE A 113 -28.45 -8.46 -22.28
N ALA A 114 -28.10 -7.29 -22.83
CA ALA A 114 -26.75 -7.04 -23.29
C ALA A 114 -25.80 -7.37 -22.14
N PRO A 115 -24.83 -8.29 -22.34
CA PRO A 115 -23.82 -8.54 -21.35
C PRO A 115 -23.18 -7.20 -20.98
N PRO A 116 -22.74 -7.01 -19.72
CA PRO A 116 -22.03 -5.81 -19.35
C PRO A 116 -20.99 -5.52 -20.43
N ARG A 117 -20.92 -4.27 -20.93
CA ARG A 117 -19.85 -3.85 -21.85
C ARG A 117 -18.53 -3.87 -21.06
N THR A 118 -17.99 -5.07 -20.86
CA THR A 118 -16.69 -5.35 -20.30
C THR A 118 -15.96 -6.24 -21.28
N SER A 119 -15.09 -5.55 -22.03
CA SER A 119 -13.84 -6.04 -22.62
C SER A 119 -13.94 -6.95 -23.85
N HIS A 120 -13.41 -6.42 -24.95
CA HIS A 120 -12.63 -7.17 -25.95
C HIS A 120 -11.86 -8.36 -25.32
N PRO A 121 -11.55 -9.42 -26.08
CA PRO A 121 -10.94 -10.66 -25.57
C PRO A 121 -9.91 -10.36 -24.49
N GLN A 122 -10.14 -10.91 -23.30
CA GLN A 122 -9.42 -10.59 -22.07
C GLN A 122 -7.94 -10.98 -22.09
N LEU A 123 -7.43 -11.43 -23.23
CA LEU A 123 -6.11 -11.97 -23.45
C LEU A 123 -5.43 -11.26 -24.62
N PHE A 124 -4.10 -11.34 -24.68
CA PHE A 124 -3.35 -10.89 -25.85
C PHE A 124 -3.42 -11.94 -26.97
N PRO A 125 -3.29 -11.55 -28.24
CA PRO A 125 -3.12 -12.51 -29.34
C PRO A 125 -1.96 -13.47 -29.05
N LEU A 126 -2.20 -14.78 -29.18
CA LEU A 126 -1.29 -15.82 -28.74
C LEU A 126 0.12 -15.69 -29.34
N GLU A 127 0.21 -15.52 -30.66
CA GLU A 127 1.49 -15.47 -31.38
C GLU A 127 2.36 -14.30 -30.93
N GLU A 128 1.82 -13.08 -31.01
CA GLU A 128 2.50 -11.85 -30.62
C GLU A 128 2.91 -11.89 -29.14
N PHE A 129 2.02 -12.39 -28.28
CA PHE A 129 2.27 -12.46 -26.85
C PHE A 129 3.35 -13.48 -26.49
N THR A 130 3.36 -14.65 -27.15
CA THR A 130 4.37 -15.69 -26.92
C THR A 130 5.77 -15.19 -27.30
N LEU A 131 5.89 -14.51 -28.45
CA LEU A 131 7.15 -13.88 -28.87
C LEU A 131 7.60 -12.81 -27.87
N ALA A 132 6.66 -11.99 -27.39
CA ALA A 132 6.96 -10.95 -26.42
C ALA A 132 7.40 -11.53 -25.06
N VAL A 133 6.79 -12.63 -24.59
CA VAL A 133 7.18 -13.32 -23.35
C VAL A 133 8.57 -13.91 -23.48
N ALA A 134 8.87 -14.61 -24.58
CA ALA A 134 10.20 -15.21 -24.81
C ALA A 134 11.32 -14.16 -24.85
N ALA A 135 11.05 -12.97 -25.39
CA ALA A 135 12.03 -11.89 -25.49
C ALA A 135 12.17 -11.03 -24.22
N SER A 136 11.35 -11.25 -23.20
CA SER A 136 11.29 -10.41 -21.99
C SER A 136 12.06 -11.02 -20.83
N THR A 137 12.76 -10.19 -20.08
CA THR A 137 13.42 -10.58 -18.81
C THR A 137 12.56 -10.27 -17.58
N GLY A 138 11.33 -9.80 -17.76
CA GLY A 138 10.42 -9.51 -16.66
C GLY A 138 9.14 -8.80 -17.11
N LEU A 139 8.16 -8.73 -16.21
CA LEU A 139 6.83 -8.20 -16.53
C LEU A 139 6.88 -6.74 -17.02
N SER A 140 7.78 -5.90 -16.48
CA SER A 140 7.93 -4.52 -16.96
C SER A 140 8.48 -4.45 -18.39
N ASP A 141 9.34 -5.40 -18.79
CA ASP A 141 9.89 -5.46 -20.14
C ASP A 141 8.85 -5.97 -21.14
N LEU A 142 8.11 -7.00 -20.74
CA LEU A 142 6.96 -7.51 -21.48
C LEU A 142 5.96 -6.40 -21.78
N MET A 143 5.60 -5.62 -20.77
CA MET A 143 4.67 -4.50 -20.94
C MET A 143 5.19 -3.45 -21.93
N ARG A 144 6.49 -3.12 -21.90
CA ARG A 144 7.09 -2.17 -22.87
C ARG A 144 7.05 -2.72 -24.30
N ARG A 145 7.35 -4.01 -24.48
CA ARG A 145 7.32 -4.68 -25.79
C ARG A 145 5.91 -4.75 -26.38
N LEU A 146 4.90 -4.87 -25.51
CA LEU A 146 3.48 -4.81 -25.88
C LEU A 146 2.96 -3.36 -26.08
N GLY A 147 3.84 -2.34 -26.03
CA GLY A 147 3.45 -0.94 -26.17
C GLY A 147 2.61 -0.39 -25.02
N LEU A 148 2.65 -1.05 -23.86
CA LEU A 148 1.82 -0.72 -22.69
C LEU A 148 2.64 -0.10 -21.54
N PRO A 149 2.01 0.73 -20.69
CA PRO A 149 2.68 1.29 -19.53
C PRO A 149 3.20 0.20 -18.59
N PRO A 150 4.50 0.22 -18.22
CA PRO A 150 5.12 -0.86 -17.47
C PRO A 150 4.54 -1.05 -16.07
N LEU A 151 3.95 0.00 -15.48
CA LEU A 151 3.36 0.02 -14.14
C LEU A 151 1.81 -0.01 -14.16
N GLY A 152 1.19 -0.16 -15.33
CA GLY A 152 -0.26 -0.17 -15.47
C GLY A 152 -0.91 -1.42 -14.88
N GLY A 153 -1.80 -1.26 -13.90
CA GLY A 153 -2.46 -2.38 -13.21
C GLY A 153 -3.32 -3.25 -14.13
N ALA A 154 -4.15 -2.63 -14.99
CA ALA A 154 -5.04 -3.35 -15.90
C ALA A 154 -4.27 -4.18 -16.95
N GLY A 155 -3.22 -3.59 -17.54
CA GLY A 155 -2.39 -4.26 -18.54
C GLY A 155 -1.57 -5.42 -17.95
N ARG A 156 -1.01 -5.25 -16.75
CA ARG A 156 -0.32 -6.34 -16.05
C ARG A 156 -1.26 -7.48 -15.68
N ALA A 157 -2.48 -7.17 -15.24
CA ALA A 157 -3.49 -8.19 -14.95
C ALA A 157 -3.86 -8.97 -16.23
N LYS A 158 -3.98 -8.27 -17.37
CA LYS A 158 -4.19 -8.91 -18.68
C LYS A 158 -3.03 -9.82 -19.07
N ALA A 159 -1.79 -9.37 -18.90
CA ALA A 159 -0.60 -10.15 -19.22
C ALA A 159 -0.50 -11.41 -18.37
N LYS A 160 -0.75 -11.33 -17.06
CA LYS A 160 -0.76 -12.50 -16.17
C LYS A 160 -1.79 -13.54 -16.58
N ARG A 161 -3.04 -13.13 -16.83
CA ARG A 161 -4.07 -14.05 -17.32
C ARG A 161 -3.70 -14.71 -18.64
N SER A 162 -3.05 -13.96 -19.54
CA SER A 162 -2.60 -14.51 -20.83
C SER A 162 -1.46 -15.52 -20.66
N ILE A 163 -0.55 -15.29 -19.71
CA ILE A 163 0.52 -16.26 -19.36
C ILE A 163 -0.10 -17.55 -18.81
N ASP A 164 -1.05 -17.42 -17.88
CA ASP A 164 -1.70 -18.54 -17.21
C ASP A 164 -2.53 -19.38 -18.21
N GLU A 165 -3.34 -18.72 -19.05
CA GLU A 165 -4.18 -19.39 -20.06
C GLU A 165 -3.35 -20.15 -21.10
N TYR A 166 -2.27 -19.53 -21.58
CA TYR A 166 -1.43 -20.11 -22.63
C TYR A 166 -0.32 -21.03 -22.08
N GLY A 167 -0.23 -21.19 -20.75
CA GLY A 167 0.79 -22.04 -20.12
C GLY A 167 2.23 -21.61 -20.41
N LEU A 168 2.48 -20.30 -20.56
CA LEU A 168 3.81 -19.80 -20.93
C LEU A 168 4.77 -19.82 -19.74
N SER A 169 5.98 -20.34 -19.93
CA SER A 169 7.01 -20.27 -18.89
C SER A 169 7.46 -18.82 -18.68
N THR A 170 7.62 -18.43 -17.41
CA THR A 170 8.19 -17.13 -17.00
C THR A 170 9.38 -17.30 -16.06
N GLU A 171 9.99 -18.49 -16.04
CA GLU A 171 11.16 -18.78 -15.19
C GLU A 171 12.37 -17.89 -15.53
N HIS A 172 12.49 -17.50 -16.80
CA HIS A 172 13.50 -16.55 -17.28
C HIS A 172 13.21 -15.09 -16.92
N PHE A 173 12.07 -14.79 -16.29
CA PHE A 173 11.77 -13.45 -15.79
C PHE A 173 12.59 -13.17 -14.54
N VAL A 174 13.73 -12.55 -14.72
CA VAL A 174 14.59 -12.13 -13.64
C VAL A 174 14.03 -10.85 -13.03
N GLY A 175 13.35 -10.99 -11.89
CA GLY A 175 12.76 -9.87 -11.15
C GLY A 175 13.80 -8.92 -10.55
N GLN A 176 13.46 -8.29 -9.43
CA GLN A 176 14.41 -7.41 -8.70
C GLN A 176 15.63 -8.16 -8.12
N SER A 177 15.76 -9.46 -8.35
CA SER A 177 16.88 -10.31 -7.91
C SER A 177 18.22 -9.96 -8.57
N HIS A 178 18.24 -9.34 -9.76
CA HIS A 178 19.49 -8.78 -10.29
C HIS A 178 20.10 -7.66 -9.42
N ARG A 179 19.32 -7.05 -8.52
CA ARG A 179 19.83 -6.04 -7.56
C ARG A 179 20.36 -6.61 -6.25
N LEU A 180 20.14 -7.91 -5.98
CA LEU A 180 20.67 -8.55 -4.77
C LEU A 180 22.17 -8.80 -4.89
N ASP A 181 22.67 -9.05 -6.10
CA ASP A 181 24.10 -9.34 -6.34
C ASP A 181 24.90 -8.09 -6.79
N SER A 182 24.21 -7.03 -7.23
CA SER A 182 24.85 -5.74 -7.43
C SER A 182 25.08 -5.07 -6.07
N ARG A 183 26.35 -5.03 -5.62
CA ARG A 183 26.78 -4.18 -4.50
C ARG A 183 26.14 -2.81 -4.65
N GLN A 184 25.33 -2.39 -3.67
CA GLN A 184 24.68 -1.09 -3.71
C GLN A 184 25.76 -0.01 -3.92
N PRO A 185 25.68 0.80 -5.00
CA PRO A 185 26.77 1.69 -5.40
C PRO A 185 27.13 2.72 -4.31
N ASN A 186 26.18 3.04 -3.42
CA ASN A 186 26.37 3.97 -2.32
C ASN A 186 26.68 3.30 -0.96
N ARG A 187 26.97 1.99 -0.93
CA ARG A 187 27.34 1.32 0.33
C ARG A 187 28.76 1.73 0.72
N LYS A 188 28.89 2.50 1.80
CA LYS A 188 30.18 2.80 2.44
C LYS A 188 30.91 1.49 2.81
N ARG A 189 32.20 1.38 2.50
CA ARG A 189 33.06 0.26 2.92
C ARG A 189 33.37 0.36 4.42
N ALA A 190 33.79 -0.76 5.04
CA ALA A 190 34.21 -0.79 6.43
C ALA A 190 35.26 0.27 6.79
N ASP A 191 36.28 0.46 5.93
CA ASP A 191 37.34 1.47 6.12
C ASP A 191 36.81 2.91 6.12
N ALA A 192 35.73 3.19 5.40
CA ALA A 192 35.09 4.51 5.42
C ALA A 192 34.18 4.74 6.65
N ILE A 193 33.91 3.68 7.43
CA ILE A 193 33.06 3.73 8.63
C ILE A 193 33.92 3.71 9.89
N LEU A 194 34.97 2.90 9.90
CA LEU A 194 35.86 2.69 11.04
C LEU A 194 36.97 3.73 11.10
N VAL A 195 36.57 4.99 11.14
CA VAL A 195 37.45 6.16 11.23
C VAL A 195 37.16 6.98 12.47
N ARG A 196 38.12 7.81 12.86
CA ARG A 196 37.89 8.86 13.84
C ARG A 196 37.15 10.01 13.17
N LEU A 197 35.99 10.38 13.71
CA LEU A 197 35.21 11.53 13.25
C LEU A 197 35.60 12.79 14.04
N CYS A 198 35.32 13.95 13.47
CA CYS A 198 35.39 15.22 14.19
C CYS A 198 34.34 15.27 15.32
N ALA A 199 34.58 16.08 16.35
CA ALA A 199 33.78 16.08 17.58
C ALA A 199 32.33 16.57 17.37
N ASP A 200 32.11 17.33 16.31
CA ASP A 200 30.86 17.91 15.83
C ASP A 200 30.09 16.98 14.87
N ALA A 201 30.70 15.90 14.39
CA ALA A 201 30.02 14.94 13.51
C ALA A 201 28.91 14.16 14.24
N PRO A 202 27.82 13.79 13.54
CA PRO A 202 26.80 12.94 14.12
C PRO A 202 27.37 11.56 14.44
N ARG A 203 26.93 10.98 15.58
CA ARG A 203 27.34 9.63 16.00
C ARG A 203 27.01 8.60 14.92
N THR A 204 27.98 7.75 14.60
CA THR A 204 27.77 6.62 13.71
C THR A 204 26.75 5.64 14.30
N ARG A 205 25.74 5.27 13.50
CA ARG A 205 24.70 4.33 13.92
C ARG A 205 25.31 2.96 14.21
N THR A 206 24.94 2.32 15.32
CA THR A 206 25.52 1.04 15.78
C THR A 206 25.43 -0.07 14.73
N HIS A 207 24.36 -0.13 13.92
CA HIS A 207 24.24 -1.15 12.87
C HIS A 207 25.28 -0.99 11.75
N LEU A 208 25.78 0.23 11.50
CA LEU A 208 26.86 0.48 10.54
C LEU A 208 28.21 0.02 11.08
N LEU A 209 28.48 0.29 12.37
CA LEU A 209 29.66 -0.22 13.06
C LEU A 209 29.67 -1.74 13.09
N ARG A 210 28.55 -2.36 13.48
CA ARG A 210 28.39 -3.82 13.50
C ARG A 210 28.67 -4.42 12.14
N ARG A 211 28.07 -3.87 11.07
CA ARG A 211 28.30 -4.32 9.71
C ARG A 211 29.77 -4.17 9.28
N ALA A 212 30.41 -3.06 9.60
CA ALA A 212 31.81 -2.84 9.26
C ALA A 212 32.75 -3.81 10.00
N LEU A 213 32.45 -4.14 11.25
CA LEU A 213 33.18 -5.17 12.01
C LEU A 213 32.96 -6.57 11.42
N ASP A 214 31.73 -6.91 11.00
CA ASP A 214 31.44 -8.18 10.31
C ASP A 214 32.20 -8.28 8.97
N GLU A 215 32.27 -7.18 8.21
CA GLU A 215 33.04 -7.10 6.95
C GLU A 215 34.54 -7.36 7.16
N LEU A 216 35.09 -7.05 8.34
CA LEU A 216 36.47 -7.34 8.73
C LEU A 216 36.65 -8.71 9.41
N GLY A 217 35.58 -9.53 9.52
CA GLY A 217 35.65 -10.84 10.15
C GLY A 217 35.86 -10.81 11.67
N VAL A 218 35.46 -9.72 12.33
CA VAL A 218 35.60 -9.60 13.79
C VAL A 218 34.65 -10.58 14.48
N PRO A 219 35.15 -11.49 15.33
CA PRO A 219 34.30 -12.46 16.00
C PRO A 219 33.34 -11.76 16.97
N ARG A 220 32.07 -12.16 16.93
CA ARG A 220 31.03 -11.65 17.84
C ARG A 220 31.06 -12.39 19.17
N VAL A 221 32.12 -12.13 19.93
CA VAL A 221 32.32 -12.64 21.29
C VAL A 221 32.60 -11.47 22.23
N CYS A 222 32.14 -11.58 23.47
CA CYS A 222 32.45 -10.61 24.50
C CYS A 222 33.97 -10.58 24.73
N ALA A 223 34.58 -9.40 24.68
CA ALA A 223 36.01 -9.24 24.89
C ALA A 223 36.46 -9.55 26.34
N GLU A 224 35.56 -9.50 27.31
CA GLU A 224 35.88 -9.73 28.74
C GLU A 224 35.61 -11.17 29.19
N CYS A 225 34.49 -11.76 28.77
CA CYS A 225 34.06 -13.08 29.25
C CYS A 225 33.91 -14.15 28.15
N ALA A 226 34.30 -13.82 26.92
CA ALA A 226 34.19 -14.70 25.74
C ALA A 226 32.77 -15.18 25.39
N LEU A 227 31.72 -14.67 26.04
CA LEU A 227 30.33 -15.04 25.74
C LEU A 227 29.97 -14.67 24.29
N GLY A 228 29.46 -15.64 23.53
CA GLY A 228 29.06 -15.45 22.14
C GLY A 228 27.64 -14.88 21.96
N GLU A 229 27.09 -15.05 20.76
CA GLU A 229 25.77 -14.54 20.37
C GLU A 229 24.57 -15.39 20.83
N ARG A 230 24.79 -16.36 21.73
CA ARG A 230 23.74 -17.23 22.27
C ARG A 230 23.80 -17.27 23.80
N TRP A 231 22.65 -17.12 24.43
CA TRP A 231 22.45 -17.25 25.87
C TRP A 231 21.13 -17.97 26.13
N GLN A 232 21.15 -19.03 26.95
CA GLN A 232 19.97 -19.86 27.26
C GLN A 232 19.18 -20.30 26.00
N GLY A 233 19.90 -20.71 24.96
CA GLY A 233 19.29 -21.15 23.69
C GLY A 233 18.75 -20.03 22.79
N ARG A 234 18.72 -18.77 23.27
CA ARG A 234 18.22 -17.61 22.53
C ARG A 234 19.38 -16.75 22.00
N ARG A 235 19.10 -15.96 20.97
CA ARG A 235 20.06 -15.01 20.41
C ARG A 235 20.32 -13.87 21.39
N LEU A 236 21.58 -13.65 21.74
CA LEU A 236 22.05 -12.52 22.53
C LEU A 236 22.67 -11.48 21.59
N VAL A 237 22.22 -10.23 21.71
CA VAL A 237 22.83 -9.11 20.99
C VAL A 237 23.99 -8.59 21.84
N LEU A 238 25.21 -8.72 21.34
CA LEU A 238 26.38 -8.06 21.95
C LEU A 238 26.38 -6.57 21.61
N GLU A 239 26.70 -5.76 22.62
CA GLU A 239 26.88 -4.32 22.52
C GLU A 239 28.24 -3.98 21.93
N ILE A 240 28.34 -2.84 21.25
CA ILE A 240 29.62 -2.30 20.75
C ILE A 240 30.06 -1.20 21.70
N ASP A 241 31.19 -1.44 22.36
CA ASP A 241 31.82 -0.54 23.32
C ASP A 241 33.06 0.12 22.70
N HIS A 242 33.28 1.37 23.08
CA HIS A 242 34.48 2.14 22.74
C HIS A 242 35.46 2.03 23.92
N VAL A 243 36.63 1.41 23.71
CA VAL A 243 37.62 1.15 24.77
C VAL A 243 38.05 2.44 25.47
N ASN A 244 38.27 3.51 24.70
CA ASN A 244 38.60 4.82 25.23
C ASN A 244 37.37 5.65 25.64
N GLY A 245 36.14 5.13 25.54
CA GLY A 245 34.91 5.87 25.87
C GLY A 245 34.50 6.96 24.87
N GLU A 246 35.33 7.23 23.84
CA GLU A 246 35.10 8.31 22.90
C GLU A 246 34.24 7.88 21.72
N ARG A 247 32.98 8.31 21.75
CA ARG A 247 31.94 7.91 20.78
C ARG A 247 32.23 8.24 19.31
N HIS A 248 33.18 9.15 19.04
CA HIS A 248 33.56 9.56 17.68
C HIS A 248 34.80 8.82 17.17
N ASP A 249 35.49 8.07 18.03
CA ASP A 249 36.66 7.28 17.63
C ASP A 249 36.21 5.86 17.23
N ASN A 250 35.71 5.71 16.01
CA ASN A 250 35.21 4.42 15.51
C ASN A 250 36.29 3.52 14.91
N ARG A 251 37.57 3.83 15.12
CA ARG A 251 38.67 3.01 14.60
C ARG A 251 38.57 1.60 15.17
N ARG A 252 38.94 0.61 14.35
CA ARG A 252 38.76 -0.83 14.67
C ARG A 252 39.38 -1.20 16.02
N GLU A 253 40.57 -0.70 16.31
CA GLU A 253 41.31 -0.93 17.55
C GLU A 253 40.60 -0.40 18.80
N ASN A 254 39.71 0.58 18.64
CA ASN A 254 38.96 1.18 19.74
C ASN A 254 37.58 0.55 19.95
N LEU A 255 37.12 -0.32 19.05
CA LEU A 255 35.82 -0.99 19.15
C LEU A 255 35.95 -2.42 19.63
N ARG A 256 35.09 -2.82 20.57
CA ARG A 256 34.98 -4.20 21.05
C ARG A 256 33.52 -4.61 21.26
N TYR A 257 33.25 -5.90 21.14
CA TYR A 257 31.95 -6.46 21.55
C TYR A 257 31.95 -6.75 23.05
N LEU A 258 30.88 -6.39 23.74
CA LEU A 258 30.64 -6.75 25.13
C LEU A 258 29.23 -7.35 25.29
N CYS A 259 29.08 -8.34 26.16
CA CYS A 259 27.75 -8.78 26.57
C CYS A 259 27.10 -7.71 27.47
N PRO A 260 25.75 -7.68 27.59
CA PRO A 260 25.07 -6.68 28.41
C PRO A 260 25.57 -6.60 29.86
N SER A 261 25.97 -7.73 30.45
CA SER A 261 26.49 -7.80 31.81
C SER A 261 27.91 -7.26 31.97
N CYS A 262 28.80 -7.45 30.99
CA CYS A 262 30.15 -6.86 31.02
C CYS A 262 30.10 -5.38 30.63
N HIS A 263 29.23 -5.01 29.69
CA HIS A 263 29.02 -3.63 29.28
C HIS A 263 28.50 -2.76 30.43
N SER A 264 27.62 -3.28 31.29
CA SER A 264 27.13 -2.53 32.46
C SER A 264 28.19 -2.24 33.52
N GLN A 265 29.34 -2.92 33.46
CA GLN A 265 30.46 -2.76 34.38
C GLN A 265 31.53 -1.79 33.85
N THR A 266 31.40 -1.26 32.64
CA THR A 266 32.37 -0.30 32.10
C THR A 266 32.28 1.03 32.84
N ALA A 267 33.43 1.72 32.95
CA ALA A 267 33.51 3.02 33.63
C ALA A 267 32.65 4.11 32.97
N THR A 268 32.31 3.95 31.68
CA THR A 268 31.54 4.89 30.86
C THR A 268 30.06 4.50 30.70
N PHE A 269 29.63 3.40 31.33
CA PHE A 269 28.25 2.93 31.26
C PHE A 269 27.28 3.95 31.86
N ALA A 270 26.15 4.18 31.19
CA ALA A 270 25.06 5.06 31.66
C ALA A 270 25.51 6.45 32.13
N HIS A 271 26.43 7.09 31.40
CA HIS A 271 26.98 8.42 31.71
C HIS A 271 27.78 8.50 33.02
N ARG A 272 28.27 7.38 33.55
CA ARG A 272 29.25 7.41 34.64
C ARG A 272 30.54 8.10 34.17
N SER A 273 31.01 9.05 34.97
CA SER A 273 32.29 9.72 34.76
C SER A 273 33.42 8.74 35.02
N ARG A 274 34.50 8.79 34.22
CA ARG A 274 35.75 8.11 34.61
C ARG A 274 36.25 8.71 35.94
N PRO A 275 36.65 7.88 36.92
CA PRO A 275 37.47 8.40 38.01
C PRO A 275 38.77 8.93 37.40
N ASP A 276 39.16 10.14 37.80
CA ASP A 276 40.41 10.76 37.39
C ASP A 276 41.56 9.83 37.80
N ARG A 277 42.38 9.38 36.84
CA ARG A 277 43.58 8.59 37.16
C ARG A 277 44.65 9.55 37.63
N GLN A 278 44.54 10.00 38.87
CA GLN A 278 45.68 10.52 39.62
C GLN A 278 46.23 9.41 40.53
N GLY A 279 47.46 8.98 40.22
CA GLY A 279 48.40 8.40 41.18
C GLY A 279 48.19 6.93 41.61
N GLN A 280 48.92 6.04 40.94
CA GLN A 280 49.82 5.05 41.57
C GLN A 280 50.81 4.53 40.52
#